data_AF-A0A829HXD6-F1
#
_entry.id   AF-A0A829HXD6-F1
#
_cell.length_a   1.000
_cell.length_b   1.000
_cell.length_c   1.000
_cell.angle_alpha   90.00
_cell.angle_beta   90.00
_cell.angle_gamma   90.00
#
_symmetry.space_group_name_H-M   'P 1'
#
loop_
_entity.id
_entity.type
_entity.pdbx_description
1 polymer ?
#
loop_
_entity_poly.entity_id
_entity_poly.type
_entity_poly.pdbx_seq_one_letter_code
_entity_poly.pdbx_strand_id
1 'polypeptide(L)'
;MASTLPPNPSLDHLRDGARALQRGVRTADPAALATVRQHHPRCDIALARKQFALHDAQLTMARRYGFTGWPALVRYVELAKDLGTDPGAVDERGLDSADRFCALASLRYDADDEPPRWQAAADLIAADPALVHGHVWAAAAAADPAALARHLQAQPHLATDSGGPYRWFPLMYLCYSRAPLARNRDDTLAAARLLLDAGADPNSGYLWRGTSTPFTALTGVFGEGEQGPGRQPRHPFAEALATLLLERGAHPVDQQTLYNRMFRPDNSHLELLFAHGLADAGVSPWERRLGEAMETRQQMWQRQIDWAAAHGFAERLDLLARHGIDAAGATLVPRTFPVDVNARDEDGATALHEAAWTGDLVLIGRLLDAGADPTITDLRYGSTPLEWAEHAYQLAAAELLRGRTGS
;
A
#
# COMPACT_ATOMS: atom_id res chain seq x y z
N MET A 1 17.79 0.31 -4.47
CA MET A 1 16.71 -0.64 -4.18
C MET A 1 16.17 -0.24 -2.83
N ALA A 2 14.85 -0.19 -2.68
CA ALA A 2 14.23 -0.01 -1.36
C ALA A 2 14.76 -1.05 -0.37
N SER A 3 14.70 -0.74 0.92
CA SER A 3 15.15 -1.69 1.93
C SER A 3 14.36 -3.00 1.86
N THR A 4 15.06 -4.13 1.97
CA THR A 4 14.49 -5.48 2.03
C THR A 4 14.33 -6.00 3.46
N LEU A 5 14.18 -5.09 4.42
CA LEU A 5 13.94 -5.45 5.82
C LEU A 5 12.65 -6.27 5.96
N PRO A 6 12.64 -7.26 6.88
CA PRO A 6 11.42 -7.98 7.19
C PRO A 6 10.38 -7.04 7.84
N PRO A 7 9.08 -7.38 7.76
CA PRO A 7 8.03 -6.69 8.50
C PRO A 7 8.35 -6.64 10.00
N ASN A 8 8.00 -5.52 10.63
CA ASN A 8 8.23 -5.19 12.04
C ASN A 8 9.70 -5.43 12.46
N PRO A 9 10.67 -4.72 11.84
CA PRO A 9 12.09 -4.99 12.05
C PRO A 9 12.50 -4.70 13.50
N SER A 10 13.25 -5.63 14.10
CA SER A 10 13.76 -5.52 15.47
C SER A 10 15.27 -5.34 15.48
N LEU A 11 15.75 -4.31 16.18
CA LEU A 11 17.17 -4.04 16.31
C LEU A 11 17.91 -5.18 17.03
N ASP A 12 17.25 -5.85 17.97
CA ASP A 12 17.84 -6.97 18.69
C ASP A 12 18.00 -8.19 17.78
N HIS A 13 16.99 -8.51 16.96
CA HIS A 13 17.10 -9.56 15.95
C HIS A 13 18.23 -9.26 14.94
N LEU A 14 18.39 -8.00 14.53
CA LEU A 14 19.47 -7.58 13.62
C LEU A 14 20.85 -7.74 14.28
N ARG A 15 20.99 -7.37 15.56
CA ARG A 15 22.23 -7.55 16.33
C ARG A 15 22.58 -9.03 16.49
N ASP A 16 21.60 -9.87 16.77
CA ASP A 16 21.79 -11.31 16.89
C ASP A 16 22.13 -11.95 15.55
N GLY A 17 21.50 -11.50 14.46
CA GLY A 17 21.86 -11.87 13.10
C GLY A 17 23.31 -11.52 12.74
N ALA A 18 23.79 -10.32 13.10
CA ALA A 18 25.18 -9.93 12.89
C ALA A 18 26.16 -10.79 13.71
N ARG A 19 25.81 -11.12 14.97
CA ARG A 19 26.61 -12.04 15.80
C ARG A 19 26.62 -13.46 15.24
N ALA A 20 25.48 -13.94 14.73
CA ALA A 20 25.36 -15.25 14.10
C ALA A 20 26.22 -15.32 12.83
N LEU A 21 26.15 -14.31 11.96
CA LEU A 21 26.99 -14.20 10.77
C LEU A 21 28.47 -14.21 11.14
N GLN A 22 28.88 -13.45 12.16
CA GLN A 22 30.26 -13.45 12.64
C GLN A 22 30.72 -14.84 13.09
N ARG A 23 29.90 -15.54 13.89
CA ARG A 23 30.21 -16.91 14.33
C ARG A 23 30.32 -17.86 13.14
N GLY A 24 29.38 -17.80 12.20
CA GLY A 24 29.38 -18.64 10.99
C GLY A 24 30.65 -18.47 10.17
N VAL A 25 31.10 -17.23 9.94
CA VAL A 25 32.37 -16.98 9.23
C VAL A 25 33.56 -17.57 9.99
N ARG A 26 33.60 -17.44 11.32
CA ARG A 26 34.68 -17.98 12.17
C ARG A 26 34.73 -19.52 12.17
N THR A 27 33.59 -20.17 11.95
CA THR A 27 33.49 -21.63 11.81
C THR A 27 33.53 -22.09 10.36
N ALA A 28 33.87 -21.20 9.41
CA ALA A 28 33.92 -21.45 7.97
C ALA A 28 32.60 -22.00 7.37
N ASP A 29 31.45 -21.56 7.91
CA ASP A 29 30.14 -21.89 7.35
C ASP A 29 30.01 -21.34 5.91
N PRO A 30 29.74 -22.19 4.90
CA PRO A 30 29.63 -21.76 3.51
C PRO A 30 28.60 -20.66 3.27
N ALA A 31 27.45 -20.71 3.97
CA ALA A 31 26.37 -19.74 3.79
C ALA A 31 26.75 -18.36 4.34
N ALA A 32 27.37 -18.32 5.53
CA ALA A 32 27.91 -17.09 6.11
C ALA A 32 28.99 -16.45 5.21
N LEU A 33 29.92 -17.27 4.68
CA LEU A 33 30.96 -16.79 3.76
C LEU A 33 30.38 -16.24 2.46
N ALA A 34 29.39 -16.93 1.87
CA ALA A 34 28.69 -16.45 0.68
C ALA A 34 28.00 -15.10 0.92
N THR A 35 27.31 -14.96 2.06
CA THR A 35 26.65 -13.70 2.45
C THR A 35 27.66 -12.55 2.54
N VAL A 36 28.83 -12.77 3.15
CA VAL A 36 29.89 -11.75 3.21
C VAL A 36 30.45 -11.41 1.83
N ARG A 37 30.71 -12.41 0.99
CA ARG A 37 31.20 -12.17 -0.38
C ARG A 37 30.20 -11.37 -1.23
N GLN A 38 28.91 -11.63 -1.05
CA GLN A 38 27.85 -10.97 -1.80
C GLN A 38 27.66 -9.51 -1.38
N HIS A 39 27.76 -9.19 -0.09
CA HIS A 39 27.31 -7.89 0.42
C HIS A 39 28.40 -7.02 1.04
N HIS A 40 29.55 -7.56 1.41
CA HIS A 40 30.61 -6.78 2.04
C HIS A 40 31.50 -6.11 0.98
N PRO A 41 31.66 -4.77 0.97
CA PRO A 41 32.34 -4.04 -0.10
C PRO A 41 33.85 -4.32 -0.20
N ARG A 42 34.45 -4.85 0.86
CA ARG A 42 35.87 -5.25 0.92
C ARG A 42 36.01 -6.66 1.50
N CYS A 43 35.22 -7.61 0.97
CA CYS A 43 35.10 -8.96 1.51
C CYS A 43 36.46 -9.68 1.63
N ASP A 44 37.36 -9.54 0.64
CA ASP A 44 38.70 -10.15 0.67
C ASP A 44 39.52 -9.71 1.89
N ILE A 45 39.50 -8.41 2.20
CA ILE A 45 40.23 -7.85 3.35
C ILE A 45 39.58 -8.29 4.65
N ALA A 46 38.25 -8.28 4.72
CA ALA A 46 37.53 -8.67 5.92
C ALA A 46 37.73 -10.17 6.26
N LEU A 47 37.70 -11.03 5.23
CA LEU A 47 37.88 -12.47 5.37
C LEU A 47 39.35 -12.89 5.58
N ALA A 48 40.33 -12.10 5.10
CA ALA A 48 41.75 -12.38 5.31
C ALA A 48 42.27 -12.03 6.72
N ARG A 49 41.49 -11.31 7.53
CA ARG A 49 41.86 -10.99 8.92
C ARG A 49 41.94 -12.27 9.75
N LYS A 50 42.87 -12.28 10.73
CA LYS A 50 43.01 -13.38 11.71
C LYS A 50 41.69 -13.74 12.40
N GLN A 51 40.84 -12.74 12.64
CA GLN A 51 39.49 -12.93 13.14
C GLN A 51 38.54 -11.99 12.42
N PHE A 52 37.43 -12.53 11.92
CA PHE A 52 36.35 -11.75 11.35
C PHE A 52 35.71 -10.86 12.44
N ALA A 53 35.66 -9.56 12.20
CA ALA A 53 35.25 -8.56 13.19
C ALA A 53 33.72 -8.36 13.19
N LEU A 54 33.16 -7.95 14.33
CA LEU A 54 31.72 -7.75 14.45
C LEU A 54 31.25 -6.58 13.57
N HIS A 55 32.06 -5.54 13.41
CA HIS A 55 31.72 -4.41 12.54
C HIS A 55 31.65 -4.82 11.06
N ASP A 56 32.45 -5.79 10.61
CA ASP A 56 32.37 -6.33 9.25
C ASP A 56 31.06 -7.12 9.07
N ALA A 57 30.66 -7.90 10.09
CA ALA A 57 29.37 -8.59 10.08
C ALA A 57 28.18 -7.62 10.05
N GLN A 58 28.23 -6.57 10.88
CA GLN A 58 27.22 -5.51 10.93
C GLN A 58 27.13 -4.74 9.60
N LEU A 59 28.27 -4.40 8.99
CA LEU A 59 28.31 -3.76 7.67
C LEU A 59 27.73 -4.66 6.59
N THR A 60 28.07 -5.96 6.61
CA THR A 60 27.50 -6.96 5.69
C THR A 60 25.98 -7.01 5.82
N MET A 61 25.46 -7.07 7.05
CA MET A 61 24.02 -7.08 7.31
C MET A 61 23.33 -5.79 6.86
N ALA A 62 23.92 -4.64 7.13
CA ALA A 62 23.37 -3.36 6.66
C ALA A 62 23.27 -3.32 5.13
N ARG A 63 24.35 -3.71 4.43
CA ARG A 63 24.40 -3.74 2.97
C ARG A 63 23.44 -4.76 2.36
N ARG A 64 23.26 -5.91 3.02
CA ARG A 64 22.26 -6.92 2.63
C ARG A 64 20.84 -6.34 2.60
N TYR A 65 20.52 -5.45 3.53
CA TYR A 65 19.21 -4.78 3.60
C TYR A 65 19.13 -3.45 2.86
N GLY A 66 20.14 -3.11 2.05
CA GLY A 66 20.15 -1.91 1.22
C GLY A 66 20.73 -0.65 1.89
N PHE A 67 21.23 -0.72 3.12
CA PHE A 67 21.78 0.42 3.84
C PHE A 67 23.29 0.58 3.59
N THR A 68 23.76 1.82 3.58
CA THR A 68 25.18 2.12 3.36
C THR A 68 26.08 1.68 4.51
N GLY A 69 25.51 1.54 5.71
CA GLY A 69 26.21 1.01 6.87
C GLY A 69 25.30 0.81 8.08
N TRP A 70 25.85 0.16 9.10
CA TRP A 70 25.11 -0.19 10.32
C TRP A 70 24.44 1.02 11.01
N PRO A 71 25.08 2.20 11.16
CA PRO A 71 24.42 3.35 11.77
C PRO A 71 23.17 3.82 11.02
N ALA A 72 23.15 3.72 9.68
CA ALA A 72 21.99 4.11 8.88
C ALA A 72 20.82 3.13 9.08
N LEU A 73 21.11 1.83 9.08
CA LEU A 73 20.13 0.79 9.41
C LEU A 73 19.54 0.98 10.81
N VAL A 74 20.39 1.24 11.83
CA VAL A 74 19.93 1.47 13.21
C VAL A 74 18.99 2.68 13.29
N ARG A 75 19.37 3.81 12.70
CA ARG A 75 18.52 5.02 12.68
C ARG A 75 17.17 4.75 12.03
N TYR A 76 17.15 4.00 10.92
CA TYR A 76 15.90 3.63 10.27
C TYR A 76 15.01 2.77 11.18
N VAL A 77 15.57 1.74 11.84
CA VAL A 77 14.80 0.87 12.73
C VAL A 77 14.25 1.64 13.94
N GLU A 78 15.01 2.60 14.47
CA GLU A 78 14.55 3.49 15.53
C GLU A 78 13.38 4.38 15.04
N LEU A 79 13.49 4.99 13.86
CA LEU A 79 12.39 5.75 13.25
C LEU A 79 11.15 4.88 12.99
N ALA A 80 11.35 3.65 12.51
CA ALA A 80 10.27 2.72 12.20
C ALA A 80 9.54 2.24 13.45
N LYS A 81 10.16 2.31 14.64
CA LYS A 81 9.47 2.02 15.91
C LYS A 81 8.39 3.07 16.22
N ASP A 82 8.67 4.33 15.93
CA ASP A 82 7.76 5.44 16.23
C ASP A 82 6.73 5.66 15.12
N LEU A 83 7.09 5.38 13.87
CA LEU A 83 6.24 5.57 12.69
C LEU A 83 5.52 4.30 12.24
N GLY A 84 5.93 3.16 12.77
CA GLY A 84 5.39 1.86 12.40
C GLY A 84 3.97 1.65 12.91
N THR A 85 3.11 1.14 12.05
CA THR A 85 1.80 0.63 12.45
C THR A 85 1.54 -0.68 11.72
N ASP A 86 1.03 -1.67 12.45
CA ASP A 86 0.52 -2.92 11.90
C ASP A 86 -0.99 -3.00 12.18
N PRO A 87 -1.83 -2.42 11.31
CA PRO A 87 -3.27 -2.39 11.54
C PRO A 87 -3.87 -3.79 11.70
N GLY A 88 -3.33 -4.79 11.00
CA GLY A 88 -3.76 -6.19 11.07
C GLY A 88 -3.39 -6.90 12.37
N ALA A 89 -2.51 -6.32 13.21
CA ALA A 89 -2.17 -6.87 14.51
C ALA A 89 -3.11 -6.42 15.65
N VAL A 90 -4.04 -5.49 15.38
CA VAL A 90 -4.98 -4.98 16.39
C VAL A 90 -6.11 -5.98 16.63
N ASP A 91 -6.33 -6.36 17.89
CA ASP A 91 -7.48 -7.17 18.30
C ASP A 91 -8.75 -6.32 18.38
N GLU A 92 -9.49 -6.28 17.27
CA GLU A 92 -10.72 -5.51 17.14
C GLU A 92 -11.84 -5.92 18.08
N ARG A 93 -11.83 -7.17 18.55
CA ARG A 93 -12.86 -7.66 19.47
C ARG A 93 -12.66 -7.12 20.88
N GLY A 94 -11.43 -6.74 21.22
CA GLY A 94 -11.06 -6.13 22.50
C GLY A 94 -11.20 -4.60 22.53
N LEU A 95 -11.47 -3.95 21.41
CA LEU A 95 -11.62 -2.50 21.32
C LEU A 95 -12.98 -2.04 21.88
N ASP A 96 -13.02 -0.80 22.40
CA ASP A 96 -14.28 -0.12 22.64
C ASP A 96 -15.01 0.20 21.33
N SER A 97 -16.28 0.59 21.40
CA SER A 97 -17.12 0.77 20.22
C SER A 97 -16.60 1.85 19.25
N ALA A 98 -15.99 2.93 19.74
CA ALA A 98 -15.53 4.02 18.90
C ALA A 98 -14.21 3.67 18.19
N ASP A 99 -13.29 3.02 18.91
CA ASP A 99 -12.07 2.48 18.32
C ASP A 99 -12.36 1.33 17.37
N ARG A 100 -13.31 0.45 17.72
CA ARG A 100 -13.75 -0.64 16.84
C ARG A 100 -14.38 -0.11 15.57
N PHE A 101 -15.18 0.96 15.64
CA PHE A 101 -15.67 1.65 14.45
C PHE A 101 -14.52 2.15 13.57
N CYS A 102 -13.54 2.85 14.15
CA CYS A 102 -12.37 3.35 13.40
C CYS A 102 -11.59 2.22 12.73
N ALA A 103 -11.38 1.11 13.44
CA ALA A 103 -10.66 -0.05 12.94
C ALA A 103 -11.42 -0.71 11.78
N LEU A 104 -12.71 -1.00 11.98
CA LEU A 104 -13.55 -1.64 10.96
C LEU A 104 -13.77 -0.76 9.73
N ALA A 105 -13.82 0.57 9.89
CA ALA A 105 -14.03 1.49 8.78
C ALA A 105 -12.80 1.65 7.88
N SER A 106 -11.59 1.48 8.41
CA SER A 106 -10.35 1.86 7.71
C SER A 106 -9.74 0.71 6.91
N LEU A 107 -9.19 1.00 5.74
CA LEU A 107 -8.32 0.07 5.02
C LEU A 107 -7.08 -0.26 5.85
N ARG A 108 -6.70 -1.54 5.89
CA ARG A 108 -5.51 -2.05 6.61
C ARG A 108 -4.38 -2.49 5.68
N TYR A 109 -4.69 -2.61 4.39
CA TYR A 109 -3.82 -3.14 3.34
C TYR A 109 -3.34 -4.57 3.65
N ASP A 110 -4.25 -5.40 4.14
CA ASP A 110 -4.05 -6.83 4.36
C ASP A 110 -5.22 -7.66 3.78
N ALA A 111 -5.19 -8.97 4.03
CA ALA A 111 -6.15 -9.92 3.45
C ALA A 111 -7.56 -9.81 4.06
N ASP A 112 -7.74 -9.11 5.18
CA ASP A 112 -9.07 -8.99 5.80
C ASP A 112 -9.77 -7.67 5.42
N ASP A 113 -9.20 -6.88 4.51
CA ASP A 113 -9.92 -5.76 3.90
C ASP A 113 -11.03 -6.30 2.99
N GLU A 114 -12.28 -6.08 3.40
CA GLU A 114 -13.45 -6.55 2.66
C GLU A 114 -14.74 -5.75 2.97
N PRO A 115 -15.70 -5.67 2.03
CA PRO A 115 -16.95 -4.93 2.23
C PRO A 115 -17.74 -5.26 3.52
N PRO A 116 -17.90 -6.53 3.95
CA PRO A 116 -18.60 -6.84 5.20
C PRO A 116 -17.98 -6.17 6.43
N ARG A 117 -16.66 -5.98 6.44
CA ARG A 117 -15.94 -5.30 7.52
C ARG A 117 -16.37 -3.83 7.63
N TRP A 118 -16.42 -3.12 6.51
CA TRP A 118 -16.82 -1.71 6.49
C TRP A 118 -18.31 -1.53 6.76
N GLN A 119 -19.15 -2.48 6.32
CA GLN A 119 -20.56 -2.52 6.67
C GLN A 119 -20.76 -2.66 8.19
N ALA A 120 -20.00 -3.55 8.85
CA ALA A 120 -20.04 -3.67 10.31
C ALA A 120 -19.65 -2.36 11.03
N ALA A 121 -18.78 -1.54 10.44
CA ALA A 121 -18.51 -0.20 10.94
C ALA A 121 -19.73 0.73 10.83
N ALA A 122 -20.42 0.72 9.68
CA ALA A 122 -21.65 1.50 9.50
C ALA A 122 -22.76 1.06 10.47
N ASP A 123 -22.86 -0.25 10.75
CA ASP A 123 -23.83 -0.79 11.69
C ASP A 123 -23.59 -0.29 13.13
N LEU A 124 -22.32 -0.10 13.53
CA LEU A 124 -21.98 0.51 14.84
C LEU A 124 -22.47 1.96 14.95
N ILE A 125 -22.28 2.77 13.90
CA ILE A 125 -22.78 4.15 13.85
C ILE A 125 -24.31 4.20 13.82
N ALA A 126 -24.95 3.27 13.10
CA ALA A 126 -26.41 3.18 13.06
C ALA A 126 -27.00 2.80 14.43
N ALA A 127 -26.33 1.91 15.17
CA ALA A 127 -26.74 1.52 16.51
C ALA A 127 -26.49 2.62 17.56
N ASP A 128 -25.38 3.35 17.45
CA ASP A 128 -25.06 4.48 18.34
C ASP A 128 -24.43 5.64 17.56
N PRO A 129 -25.25 6.60 17.08
CA PRO A 129 -24.73 7.79 16.42
C PRO A 129 -23.89 8.69 17.33
N ALA A 130 -23.95 8.53 18.66
CA ALA A 130 -23.20 9.35 19.59
C ALA A 130 -21.72 8.95 19.69
N LEU A 131 -21.30 7.83 19.08
CA LEU A 131 -19.89 7.41 19.05
C LEU A 131 -18.95 8.51 18.54
N VAL A 132 -19.38 9.29 17.54
CA VAL A 132 -18.58 10.40 16.99
C VAL A 132 -18.51 11.62 17.92
N HIS A 133 -19.40 11.74 18.91
CA HIS A 133 -19.47 12.90 19.80
C HIS A 133 -18.36 12.92 20.84
N GLY A 134 -17.88 11.76 21.29
CA GLY A 134 -16.81 11.63 22.29
C GLY A 134 -15.43 11.30 21.70
N HIS A 135 -15.35 11.02 20.39
CA HIS A 135 -14.16 10.43 19.78
C HIS A 135 -13.81 11.09 18.43
N VAL A 136 -12.80 11.98 18.43
CA VAL A 136 -12.42 12.78 17.23
C VAL A 136 -11.99 11.92 16.05
N TRP A 137 -11.31 10.79 16.30
CA TRP A 137 -10.90 9.85 15.25
C TRP A 137 -12.11 9.13 14.63
N ALA A 138 -13.16 8.86 15.42
CA ALA A 138 -14.41 8.32 14.90
C ALA A 138 -15.17 9.38 14.10
N ALA A 139 -15.21 10.64 14.58
CA ALA A 139 -15.79 11.73 13.82
C ALA A 139 -15.12 11.92 12.46
N ALA A 140 -13.78 11.77 12.39
CA ALA A 140 -13.04 11.83 11.15
C ALA A 140 -13.31 10.62 10.23
N ALA A 141 -13.24 9.37 10.76
CA ALA A 141 -13.59 8.17 9.99
C ALA A 141 -15.03 8.21 9.46
N ALA A 142 -15.94 8.84 10.20
CA ALA A 142 -17.34 9.00 9.80
C ALA A 142 -17.59 10.16 8.84
N ALA A 143 -16.55 10.95 8.51
CA ALA A 143 -16.65 12.20 7.75
C ALA A 143 -17.76 13.12 8.29
N ASP A 144 -17.84 13.30 9.61
CA ASP A 144 -18.85 14.14 10.27
C ASP A 144 -18.30 15.55 10.58
N PRO A 145 -18.58 16.56 9.75
CA PRO A 145 -18.06 17.91 9.97
C PRO A 145 -18.62 18.57 11.24
N ALA A 146 -19.84 18.26 11.67
CA ALA A 146 -20.44 18.86 12.85
C ALA A 146 -19.80 18.33 14.14
N ALA A 147 -19.55 17.02 14.21
CA ALA A 147 -18.82 16.42 15.31
C ALA A 147 -17.37 16.91 15.36
N LEU A 148 -16.68 16.94 14.22
CA LEU A 148 -15.32 17.48 14.13
C LEU A 148 -15.24 18.93 14.57
N ALA A 149 -16.16 19.80 14.11
CA ALA A 149 -16.18 21.19 14.51
C ALA A 149 -16.31 21.35 16.04
N ARG A 150 -17.16 20.56 16.70
CA ARG A 150 -17.29 20.59 18.17
C ARG A 150 -16.01 20.15 18.87
N HIS A 151 -15.39 19.05 18.41
CA HIS A 151 -14.12 18.56 18.97
C HIS A 151 -13.02 19.61 18.85
N LEU A 152 -12.83 20.16 17.66
CA LEU A 152 -11.76 21.11 17.37
C LEU A 152 -12.00 22.49 18.00
N GLN A 153 -13.26 22.90 18.19
CA GLN A 153 -13.58 24.11 18.94
C GLN A 153 -13.22 23.95 20.43
N ALA A 154 -13.48 22.78 21.01
CA ALA A 154 -13.15 22.51 22.40
C ALA A 154 -11.65 22.27 22.62
N GLN A 155 -11.01 21.52 21.70
CA GLN A 155 -9.63 21.05 21.79
C GLN A 155 -8.97 21.07 20.40
N PRO A 156 -8.44 22.23 19.96
CA PRO A 156 -7.85 22.38 18.62
C PRO A 156 -6.69 21.41 18.35
N HIS A 157 -5.90 21.07 19.38
CA HIS A 157 -4.76 20.16 19.27
C HIS A 157 -5.13 18.75 18.78
N LEU A 158 -6.41 18.36 18.91
CA LEU A 158 -6.88 17.04 18.44
C LEU A 158 -6.68 16.84 16.94
N ALA A 159 -6.60 17.90 16.12
CA ALA A 159 -6.28 17.77 14.70
C ALA A 159 -4.85 17.24 14.47
N THR A 160 -3.94 17.46 15.42
CA THR A 160 -2.52 17.12 15.34
C THR A 160 -2.11 16.02 16.32
N ASP A 161 -3.04 15.43 17.04
CA ASP A 161 -2.78 14.34 17.98
C ASP A 161 -3.03 12.98 17.34
N SER A 162 -2.08 12.07 17.54
CA SER A 162 -2.24 10.67 17.18
C SER A 162 -3.11 9.93 18.20
N GLY A 163 -4.03 9.09 17.76
CA GLY A 163 -4.81 8.21 18.64
C GLY A 163 -5.68 7.24 17.85
N GLY A 164 -6.79 6.82 18.43
CA GLY A 164 -7.59 5.72 17.89
C GLY A 164 -6.85 4.36 17.92
N PRO A 165 -7.40 3.31 17.29
CA PRO A 165 -6.84 1.95 17.36
C PRO A 165 -5.46 1.80 16.71
N TYR A 166 -5.08 2.74 15.84
CA TYR A 166 -3.86 2.69 15.03
C TYR A 166 -2.86 3.79 15.39
N ARG A 167 -3.20 4.64 16.38
CA ARG A 167 -2.42 5.84 16.72
C ARG A 167 -2.18 6.72 15.50
N TRP A 168 -3.21 6.91 14.68
CA TRP A 168 -3.16 7.80 13.54
C TRP A 168 -3.72 9.17 13.88
N PHE A 169 -3.37 10.17 13.09
CA PHE A 169 -4.04 11.48 13.13
C PHE A 169 -5.46 11.37 12.56
N PRO A 170 -6.41 12.21 12.99
CA PRO A 170 -7.79 12.15 12.48
C PRO A 170 -7.87 12.23 10.94
N LEU A 171 -7.00 13.02 10.29
CA LEU A 171 -6.96 13.13 8.83
C LEU A 171 -6.72 11.78 8.13
N MET A 172 -5.91 10.91 8.74
CA MET A 172 -5.65 9.57 8.20
C MET A 172 -6.91 8.70 8.26
N TYR A 173 -7.65 8.74 9.38
CA TYR A 173 -8.92 8.01 9.50
C TYR A 173 -9.96 8.47 8.47
N LEU A 174 -10.03 9.78 8.19
CA LEU A 174 -10.87 10.31 7.12
C LEU A 174 -10.46 9.75 5.74
N CYS A 175 -9.16 9.73 5.44
CA CYS A 175 -8.66 9.26 4.13
C CYS A 175 -8.82 7.74 3.94
N TYR A 176 -8.67 6.96 5.00
CA TYR A 176 -8.67 5.49 4.95
C TYR A 176 -10.05 4.87 5.13
N SER A 177 -11.05 5.63 5.59
CA SER A 177 -12.40 5.11 5.83
C SER A 177 -13.08 4.65 4.54
N ARG A 178 -13.79 3.54 4.64
CA ARG A 178 -14.66 2.90 3.63
C ARG A 178 -16.05 2.58 4.17
N ALA A 179 -16.36 3.03 5.40
CA ALA A 179 -17.68 2.83 5.98
C ALA A 179 -18.76 3.46 5.08
N PRO A 180 -19.78 2.69 4.64
CA PRO A 180 -20.85 3.18 3.76
C PRO A 180 -21.86 4.02 4.55
N LEU A 181 -21.41 5.17 5.05
CA LEU A 181 -22.25 6.16 5.71
C LEU A 181 -22.86 7.07 4.65
N ALA A 182 -24.08 7.55 4.88
CA ALA A 182 -24.81 8.46 3.97
C ALA A 182 -24.21 9.89 3.95
N ARG A 183 -22.88 10.00 3.81
CA ARG A 183 -22.13 11.24 3.66
C ARG A 183 -21.91 11.55 2.20
N ASN A 184 -22.04 12.81 1.84
CA ASN A 184 -21.79 13.28 0.49
C ASN A 184 -20.39 13.92 0.39
N ARG A 185 -20.03 14.31 -0.84
CA ARG A 185 -18.76 14.97 -1.14
C ARG A 185 -18.54 16.22 -0.29
N ASP A 186 -19.57 17.04 -0.08
CA ASP A 186 -19.43 18.32 0.63
C ASP A 186 -19.18 18.10 2.13
N ASP A 187 -19.81 17.08 2.74
CA ASP A 187 -19.55 16.65 4.12
C ASP A 187 -18.08 16.23 4.30
N THR A 188 -17.60 15.34 3.43
CA THR A 188 -16.21 14.85 3.47
C THR A 188 -15.22 15.99 3.31
N LEU A 189 -15.42 16.88 2.33
CA LEU A 189 -14.51 18.00 2.12
C LEU A 189 -14.61 19.01 3.27
N ALA A 190 -15.77 19.19 3.91
CA ALA A 190 -15.90 20.04 5.08
C ALA A 190 -15.13 19.47 6.28
N ALA A 191 -15.24 18.16 6.52
CA ALA A 191 -14.46 17.45 7.52
C ALA A 191 -12.95 17.58 7.28
N ALA A 192 -12.48 17.38 6.04
CA ALA A 192 -11.08 17.54 5.67
C ALA A 192 -10.60 18.98 5.89
N ARG A 193 -11.36 19.99 5.45
CA ARG A 193 -11.02 21.42 5.65
C ARG A 193 -10.90 21.76 7.13
N LEU A 194 -11.83 21.33 7.96
CA LEU A 194 -11.78 21.56 9.41
C LEU A 194 -10.49 21.03 10.04
N LEU A 195 -10.08 19.81 9.67
CA LEU A 195 -8.84 19.21 10.16
C LEU A 195 -7.60 19.97 9.67
N LEU A 196 -7.55 20.28 8.37
CA LEU A 196 -6.41 20.97 7.75
C LEU A 196 -6.30 22.43 8.26
N ASP A 197 -7.41 23.12 8.46
CA ASP A 197 -7.46 24.48 9.02
C ASP A 197 -7.05 24.49 10.50
N ALA A 198 -7.30 23.41 11.22
CA ALA A 198 -6.82 23.20 12.59
C ALA A 198 -5.36 22.69 12.66
N GLY A 199 -4.67 22.55 11.52
CA GLY A 199 -3.23 22.26 11.46
C GLY A 199 -2.86 20.80 11.19
N ALA A 200 -3.81 19.93 10.81
CA ALA A 200 -3.47 18.58 10.36
C ALA A 200 -2.50 18.62 9.17
N ASP A 201 -1.44 17.81 9.21
CA ASP A 201 -0.44 17.76 8.13
C ASP A 201 -0.96 16.88 6.98
N PRO A 202 -1.15 17.40 5.75
CA PRO A 202 -1.58 16.62 4.60
C PRO A 202 -0.53 15.59 4.12
N ASN A 203 0.71 15.64 4.62
CA ASN A 203 1.75 14.64 4.39
C ASN A 203 1.82 13.58 5.50
N SER A 204 0.86 13.58 6.43
CA SER A 204 0.73 12.58 7.48
C SER A 204 0.70 11.17 6.89
N GLY A 205 1.23 10.20 7.64
CA GLY A 205 1.38 8.83 7.21
C GLY A 205 2.08 7.96 8.24
N TYR A 206 2.20 6.68 7.93
CA TYR A 206 2.82 5.66 8.78
C TYR A 206 3.65 4.69 7.93
N LEU A 207 4.48 3.88 8.58
CA LEU A 207 5.19 2.77 7.95
C LEU A 207 4.42 1.48 8.19
N TRP A 208 3.79 0.94 7.14
CA TRP A 208 3.04 -0.31 7.25
C TRP A 208 3.97 -1.44 7.63
N ARG A 209 3.73 -2.02 8.81
CA ARG A 209 4.61 -3.03 9.43
C ARG A 209 6.08 -2.60 9.46
N GLY A 210 6.36 -1.31 9.67
CA GLY A 210 7.73 -0.78 9.71
C GLY A 210 8.53 -0.92 8.42
N THR A 211 7.86 -1.14 7.28
CA THR A 211 8.49 -1.18 5.95
C THR A 211 8.86 0.22 5.44
N SER A 212 9.74 0.29 4.44
CA SER A 212 10.40 1.54 4.04
C SER A 212 9.59 2.44 3.11
N THR A 213 8.38 2.01 2.72
CA THR A 213 7.47 2.81 1.91
C THR A 213 6.36 3.38 2.80
N PRO A 214 6.25 4.70 2.94
CA PRO A 214 5.19 5.33 3.73
C PRO A 214 3.81 5.15 3.11
N PHE A 215 2.84 4.89 3.97
CA PHE A 215 1.41 4.92 3.68
C PHE A 215 0.87 6.27 4.17
N THR A 216 0.62 7.20 3.24
CA THR A 216 0.24 8.58 3.55
C THR A 216 -1.27 8.80 3.44
N ALA A 217 -1.73 10.00 3.81
CA ALA A 217 -3.10 10.45 3.56
C ALA A 217 -3.50 10.21 2.09
N LEU A 218 -2.66 10.57 1.11
CA LEU A 218 -2.94 10.33 -0.32
C LEU A 218 -3.06 8.83 -0.63
N THR A 219 -2.20 7.98 -0.05
CA THR A 219 -2.32 6.53 -0.20
C THR A 219 -3.70 6.04 0.25
N GLY A 220 -4.20 6.52 1.39
CA GLY A 220 -5.54 6.23 1.87
C GLY A 220 -6.64 6.68 0.90
N VAL A 221 -6.52 7.89 0.36
CA VAL A 221 -7.50 8.45 -0.57
C VAL A 221 -7.55 7.68 -1.88
N PHE A 222 -6.40 7.43 -2.50
CA PHE A 222 -6.33 6.73 -3.79
C PHE A 222 -6.68 5.26 -3.67
N GLY A 223 -6.43 4.61 -2.53
CA GLY A 223 -6.77 3.21 -2.31
C GLY A 223 -6.11 2.28 -3.32
N GLU A 224 -6.77 1.14 -3.54
CA GLU A 224 -6.33 0.01 -4.36
C GLU A 224 -4.98 -0.57 -3.95
N GLY A 225 -4.55 -1.61 -4.65
CA GLY A 225 -3.36 -2.36 -4.32
C GLY A 225 -3.46 -3.73 -4.98
N GLU A 226 -2.70 -4.67 -4.42
CA GLU A 226 -2.63 -6.05 -4.91
C GLU A 226 -3.99 -6.76 -4.80
N GLN A 227 -4.80 -6.42 -3.78
CA GLN A 227 -6.13 -7.02 -3.56
C GLN A 227 -7.23 -6.37 -4.42
N GLY A 228 -6.92 -5.30 -5.14
CA GLY A 228 -7.82 -4.69 -6.12
C GLY A 228 -9.00 -3.89 -5.58
N PRO A 229 -9.85 -3.34 -6.45
CA PRO A 229 -10.86 -2.34 -6.09
C PRO A 229 -12.04 -2.90 -5.30
N GLY A 230 -12.31 -4.22 -5.33
CA GLY A 230 -13.37 -4.81 -4.50
C GLY A 230 -12.97 -4.94 -3.03
N ARG A 231 -11.70 -5.23 -2.75
CA ARG A 231 -11.15 -5.37 -1.39
C ARG A 231 -10.47 -4.11 -0.87
N GLN A 232 -9.85 -3.33 -1.73
CA GLN A 232 -9.16 -2.09 -1.37
C GLN A 232 -9.68 -0.96 -2.26
N PRO A 233 -10.98 -0.60 -2.23
CA PRO A 233 -11.50 0.46 -3.08
C PRO A 233 -10.81 1.80 -2.84
N ARG A 234 -10.88 2.69 -3.83
CA ARG A 234 -10.55 4.10 -3.64
C ARG A 234 -11.51 4.73 -2.62
N HIS A 235 -11.14 5.84 -2.01
CA HIS A 235 -12.09 6.62 -1.22
C HIS A 235 -13.28 7.04 -2.10
N PRO A 236 -14.55 7.03 -1.62
CA PRO A 236 -15.72 7.33 -2.45
C PRO A 236 -15.66 8.70 -3.16
N PHE A 237 -14.95 9.65 -2.56
CA PHE A 237 -14.70 10.99 -3.10
C PHE A 237 -13.21 11.24 -3.41
N ALA A 238 -12.50 10.20 -3.88
CA ALA A 238 -11.04 10.21 -4.02
C ALA A 238 -10.50 11.42 -4.79
N GLU A 239 -11.06 11.72 -5.96
CA GLU A 239 -10.60 12.85 -6.80
C GLU A 239 -10.68 14.19 -6.06
N ALA A 240 -11.84 14.50 -5.48
CA ALA A 240 -12.06 15.76 -4.79
C ALA A 240 -11.23 15.87 -3.50
N LEU A 241 -11.11 14.78 -2.74
CA LEU A 241 -10.34 14.76 -1.50
C LEU A 241 -8.83 14.83 -1.77
N ALA A 242 -8.32 14.11 -2.78
CA ALA A 242 -6.92 14.18 -3.19
C ALA A 242 -6.56 15.57 -3.72
N THR A 243 -7.43 16.18 -4.54
CA THR A 243 -7.26 17.55 -5.02
C THR A 243 -7.12 18.52 -3.84
N LEU A 244 -8.04 18.45 -2.87
CA LEU A 244 -7.96 19.29 -1.66
C LEU A 244 -6.65 19.07 -0.89
N LEU A 245 -6.22 17.83 -0.70
CA LEU A 245 -4.96 17.54 0.00
C LEU A 245 -3.75 18.12 -0.74
N LEU A 246 -3.69 17.97 -2.06
CA LEU A 246 -2.62 18.52 -2.90
C LEU A 246 -2.60 20.05 -2.87
N GLU A 247 -3.77 20.70 -2.99
CA GLU A 247 -3.92 22.15 -2.83
C GLU A 247 -3.49 22.65 -1.45
N ARG A 248 -3.60 21.80 -0.43
CA ARG A 248 -3.21 22.08 0.95
C ARG A 248 -1.77 21.69 1.28
N GLY A 249 -1.01 21.19 0.30
CA GLY A 249 0.42 20.91 0.44
C GLY A 249 0.78 19.44 0.66
N ALA A 250 -0.12 18.50 0.40
CA ALA A 250 0.27 17.10 0.21
C ALA A 250 1.27 17.02 -0.94
N HIS A 251 2.35 16.28 -0.72
CA HIS A 251 3.38 16.11 -1.73
C HIS A 251 2.90 15.16 -2.84
N PRO A 252 3.02 15.51 -4.14
CA PRO A 252 2.48 14.69 -5.22
C PRO A 252 3.26 13.38 -5.44
N VAL A 253 4.52 13.33 -5.00
CA VAL A 253 5.32 12.08 -5.02
C VAL A 253 4.92 11.19 -3.84
N ASP A 254 3.83 10.44 -4.01
CA ASP A 254 3.39 9.40 -3.09
C ASP A 254 3.72 8.00 -3.65
N GLN A 255 4.82 7.41 -3.18
CA GLN A 255 5.35 6.15 -3.73
C GLN A 255 4.36 4.98 -3.58
N GLN A 256 3.64 4.91 -2.46
CA GLN A 256 2.68 3.84 -2.23
C GLN A 256 1.44 3.99 -3.11
N THR A 257 0.94 5.21 -3.35
CA THR A 257 -0.13 5.46 -4.33
C THR A 257 0.29 5.00 -5.71
N LEU A 258 1.48 5.40 -6.17
CA LEU A 258 1.98 5.02 -7.49
C LEU A 258 2.09 3.50 -7.62
N TYR A 259 2.58 2.82 -6.58
CA TYR A 259 2.59 1.37 -6.53
C TYR A 259 1.18 0.76 -6.57
N ASN A 260 0.30 1.17 -5.66
CA ASN A 260 -1.05 0.62 -5.50
C ASN A 260 -1.90 0.75 -6.77
N ARG A 261 -1.67 1.81 -7.54
CA ARG A 261 -2.48 2.16 -8.71
C ARG A 261 -1.85 1.72 -10.04
N MET A 262 -0.65 1.11 -10.02
CA MET A 262 -0.01 0.63 -11.25
C MET A 262 -0.65 -0.65 -11.81
N PHE A 263 -1.32 -1.45 -10.97
CA PHE A 263 -1.81 -2.79 -11.35
C PHE A 263 -2.88 -2.80 -12.45
N ARG A 264 -3.54 -1.66 -12.71
CA ARG A 264 -4.67 -1.52 -13.65
C ARG A 264 -4.41 -0.40 -14.66
N PRO A 265 -5.06 -0.38 -15.84
CA PRO A 265 -4.78 0.62 -16.87
C PRO A 265 -5.21 2.05 -16.52
N ASP A 266 -6.09 2.24 -15.54
CA ASP A 266 -6.56 3.56 -15.10
C ASP A 266 -5.40 4.47 -14.67
N ASN A 267 -5.29 5.64 -15.30
CA ASN A 267 -4.25 6.63 -15.05
C ASN A 267 -4.75 7.91 -14.35
N SER A 268 -5.99 7.93 -13.87
CA SER A 268 -6.60 9.13 -13.25
C SER A 268 -5.78 9.70 -12.08
N HIS A 269 -5.18 8.82 -11.28
CA HIS A 269 -4.28 9.21 -10.19
C HIS A 269 -3.00 9.88 -10.71
N LEU A 270 -2.38 9.37 -11.78
CA LEU A 270 -1.20 9.97 -12.39
C LEU A 270 -1.53 11.33 -12.99
N GLU A 271 -2.64 11.44 -13.73
CA GLU A 271 -3.08 12.71 -14.32
C GLU A 271 -3.25 13.79 -13.25
N LEU A 272 -3.93 13.46 -12.14
CA LEU A 272 -4.10 14.38 -11.03
C LEU A 272 -2.75 14.75 -10.38
N LEU A 273 -1.91 13.76 -10.08
CA LEU A 273 -0.61 14.03 -9.45
C LEU A 273 0.31 14.86 -10.37
N PHE A 274 0.28 14.63 -11.70
CA PHE A 274 1.01 15.44 -12.68
C PHE A 274 0.49 16.87 -12.75
N ALA A 275 -0.84 17.07 -12.70
CA ALA A 275 -1.44 18.40 -12.62
C ALA A 275 -0.97 19.19 -11.37
N HIS A 276 -0.56 18.48 -10.31
CA HIS A 276 0.02 19.06 -9.10
C HIS A 276 1.56 18.93 -9.00
N GLY A 277 2.25 18.73 -10.14
CA GLY A 277 3.71 18.85 -10.22
C GLY A 277 4.50 17.59 -9.89
N LEU A 278 3.92 16.39 -10.01
CA LEU A 278 4.62 15.11 -9.77
C LEU A 278 5.98 14.98 -10.47
N ALA A 279 6.09 15.43 -11.73
CA ALA A 279 7.33 15.31 -12.51
C ALA A 279 8.49 16.12 -11.92
N ASP A 280 8.20 17.36 -11.50
CA ASP A 280 9.20 18.35 -11.09
C ASP A 280 9.25 18.58 -9.57
N ALA A 281 8.52 17.77 -8.80
CA ALA A 281 8.39 17.97 -7.36
C ALA A 281 9.76 17.98 -6.66
N GLY A 282 9.96 18.87 -5.68
CA GLY A 282 11.16 18.85 -4.83
C GLY A 282 11.19 17.63 -3.90
N VAL A 283 12.19 17.54 -3.02
CA VAL A 283 12.29 16.42 -2.05
C VAL A 283 11.06 16.41 -1.13
N SER A 284 10.43 15.24 -0.96
CA SER A 284 9.26 15.09 -0.08
C SER A 284 9.64 15.08 1.41
N PRO A 285 8.69 15.35 2.33
CA PRO A 285 8.94 15.21 3.77
C PRO A 285 9.41 13.81 4.17
N TRP A 286 8.89 12.77 3.51
CA TRP A 286 9.27 11.39 3.75
C TRP A 286 10.66 11.06 3.19
N GLU A 287 11.00 11.55 2.00
CA GLU A 287 12.35 11.41 1.43
C GLU A 287 13.40 12.04 2.37
N ARG A 288 13.11 13.23 2.94
CA ARG A 288 13.97 13.86 3.96
C ARG A 288 14.10 13.02 5.24
N ARG A 289 13.00 12.39 5.68
CA ARG A 289 12.93 11.67 6.95
C ARG A 289 13.59 10.30 6.89
N LEU A 290 13.39 9.57 5.79
CA LEU A 290 13.81 8.17 5.65
C LEU A 290 15.10 8.00 4.84
N GLY A 291 15.46 8.98 4.01
CA GLY A 291 16.69 8.99 3.24
C GLY A 291 16.87 7.72 2.41
N GLU A 292 18.03 7.06 2.57
CA GLU A 292 18.42 5.88 1.79
C GLU A 292 17.55 4.64 2.00
N ALA A 293 16.64 4.63 2.98
CA ALA A 293 15.70 3.53 3.16
C ALA A 293 14.65 3.49 2.04
N MET A 294 14.27 4.67 1.52
CA MET A 294 13.26 4.80 0.49
C MET A 294 13.81 4.46 -0.89
N GLU A 295 12.89 4.05 -1.77
CA GLU A 295 13.18 3.93 -3.19
C GLU A 295 13.56 5.30 -3.79
N THR A 296 14.55 5.31 -4.68
CA THR A 296 14.88 6.53 -5.44
C THR A 296 13.82 6.81 -6.51
N ARG A 297 13.65 8.07 -6.91
CA ARG A 297 12.70 8.43 -7.99
C ARG A 297 12.94 7.69 -9.30
N GLN A 298 14.21 7.45 -9.65
CA GLN A 298 14.55 6.68 -10.83
C GLN A 298 14.00 5.24 -10.74
N GLN A 299 14.14 4.60 -9.58
CA GLN A 299 13.61 3.25 -9.34
C GLN A 299 12.08 3.24 -9.33
N MET A 300 11.46 4.25 -8.72
CA MET A 300 10.00 4.44 -8.73
C MET A 300 9.46 4.54 -10.17
N TRP A 301 10.10 5.35 -11.02
CA TRP A 301 9.72 5.48 -12.43
C TRP A 301 9.98 4.20 -13.22
N GLN A 302 11.15 3.58 -13.01
CA GLN A 302 11.46 2.31 -13.66
C GLN A 302 10.39 1.25 -13.35
N ARG A 303 9.91 1.19 -12.10
CA ARG A 303 8.83 0.28 -11.72
C ARG A 303 7.52 0.56 -12.47
N GLN A 304 7.13 1.84 -12.59
CA GLN A 304 5.94 2.22 -13.36
C GLN A 304 6.07 1.81 -14.83
N ILE A 305 7.24 2.04 -15.42
CA ILE A 305 7.56 1.73 -16.81
C ILE A 305 7.56 0.22 -17.03
N ASP A 306 8.28 -0.54 -16.21
CA ASP A 306 8.39 -1.99 -16.31
C ASP A 306 7.02 -2.64 -16.18
N TRP A 307 6.22 -2.20 -15.21
CA TRP A 307 4.87 -2.71 -15.03
C TRP A 307 3.98 -2.38 -16.23
N ALA A 308 3.98 -1.13 -16.69
CA ALA A 308 3.18 -0.71 -17.83
C ALA A 308 3.56 -1.48 -19.11
N ALA A 309 4.85 -1.66 -19.36
CA ALA A 309 5.38 -2.39 -20.50
C ALA A 309 4.99 -3.86 -20.46
N ALA A 310 5.17 -4.53 -19.32
CA ALA A 310 4.83 -5.94 -19.14
C ALA A 310 3.31 -6.23 -19.27
N HIS A 311 2.47 -5.25 -18.96
CA HIS A 311 1.00 -5.42 -18.94
C HIS A 311 0.28 -4.73 -20.11
N GLY A 312 1.01 -4.18 -21.08
CA GLY A 312 0.44 -3.58 -22.27
C GLY A 312 -0.22 -2.20 -22.05
N PHE A 313 0.13 -1.47 -20.99
CA PHE A 313 -0.46 -0.17 -20.65
C PHE A 313 0.20 0.99 -21.44
N ALA A 314 0.02 0.98 -22.77
CA ALA A 314 0.62 1.96 -23.68
C ALA A 314 0.28 3.42 -23.31
N GLU A 315 -0.97 3.69 -22.91
CA GLU A 315 -1.41 5.03 -22.49
C GLU A 315 -0.64 5.55 -21.28
N ARG A 316 -0.23 4.67 -20.36
CA ARG A 316 0.60 5.06 -19.22
C ARG A 316 2.00 5.45 -19.69
N LEU A 317 2.61 4.66 -20.56
CA LEU A 317 3.94 4.98 -21.08
C LEU A 317 3.95 6.32 -21.83
N ASP A 318 2.91 6.58 -22.63
CA ASP A 318 2.70 7.87 -23.28
C ASP A 318 2.52 9.03 -22.27
N LEU A 319 1.69 8.84 -21.24
CA LEU A 319 1.50 9.83 -20.19
C LEU A 319 2.83 10.16 -19.48
N LEU A 320 3.63 9.15 -19.11
CA LEU A 320 4.95 9.35 -18.51
C LEU A 320 5.87 10.15 -19.44
N ALA A 321 5.93 9.78 -20.72
CA ALA A 321 6.78 10.46 -21.71
C ALA A 321 6.37 11.93 -21.93
N ARG A 322 5.07 12.23 -21.97
CA ARG A 322 4.54 13.60 -22.07
C ARG A 322 4.95 14.50 -20.89
N HIS A 323 5.22 13.90 -19.74
CA HIS A 323 5.71 14.59 -18.55
C HIS A 323 7.24 14.48 -18.36
N GLY A 324 7.98 14.13 -19.41
CA GLY A 324 9.45 14.14 -19.42
C GLY A 324 10.11 12.94 -18.72
N ILE A 325 9.35 11.91 -18.39
CA ILE A 325 9.89 10.67 -17.81
C ILE A 325 10.30 9.76 -18.96
N ASP A 326 11.59 9.44 -19.05
CA ASP A 326 12.15 8.64 -20.13
C ASP A 326 11.66 7.19 -20.07
N ALA A 327 10.73 6.86 -20.98
CA ALA A 327 10.21 5.51 -21.20
C ALA A 327 10.67 4.91 -22.54
N ALA A 328 11.64 5.52 -23.23
CA ALA A 328 12.02 5.12 -24.59
C ALA A 328 12.61 3.70 -24.68
N GLY A 329 13.17 3.18 -23.58
CA GLY A 329 13.68 1.81 -23.48
C GLY A 329 12.63 0.73 -23.20
N ALA A 330 11.36 1.12 -23.03
CA ALA A 330 10.30 0.19 -22.67
C ALA A 330 9.79 -0.58 -23.89
N THR A 331 9.95 -1.91 -23.87
CA THR A 331 9.35 -2.79 -24.88
C THR A 331 7.96 -3.19 -24.43
N LEU A 332 6.93 -2.61 -25.08
CA LEU A 332 5.55 -2.97 -24.79
C LEU A 332 5.30 -4.43 -25.17
N VAL A 333 4.87 -5.23 -24.19
CA VAL A 333 4.35 -6.56 -24.43
C VAL A 333 2.87 -6.41 -24.82
N PRO A 334 2.50 -6.65 -26.09
CA PRO A 334 1.11 -6.55 -26.49
C PRO A 334 0.28 -7.60 -25.73
N ARG A 335 -0.91 -7.21 -25.26
CA ARG A 335 -1.88 -8.17 -24.70
C ARG A 335 -2.40 -9.05 -25.83
N THR A 336 -1.74 -10.19 -26.03
CA THR A 336 -2.20 -11.23 -26.95
C THR A 336 -2.99 -12.28 -26.19
N PHE A 337 -4.10 -12.76 -26.76
CA PHE A 337 -4.76 -13.95 -26.24
C PHE A 337 -3.81 -15.13 -26.37
N PRO A 338 -3.68 -15.99 -25.34
CA PRO A 338 -2.93 -17.23 -25.51
C PRO A 338 -3.57 -18.06 -26.62
N VAL A 339 -2.74 -18.80 -27.37
CA VAL A 339 -3.20 -19.67 -28.46
C VAL A 339 -4.20 -20.71 -27.94
N ASP A 340 -3.96 -21.17 -26.71
CA ASP A 340 -4.92 -21.92 -25.91
C ASP A 340 -5.52 -21.00 -24.84
N VAL A 341 -6.81 -20.69 -24.98
CA VAL A 341 -7.56 -19.83 -24.05
C VAL A 341 -7.64 -20.42 -22.63
N ASN A 342 -7.46 -21.75 -22.50
CA ASN A 342 -7.47 -22.50 -21.26
C ASN A 342 -6.06 -22.86 -20.76
N ALA A 343 -5.02 -22.24 -21.34
CA ALA A 343 -3.66 -22.39 -20.85
C ALA A 343 -3.57 -22.03 -19.37
N ARG A 344 -2.84 -22.86 -18.62
CA ARG A 344 -2.65 -22.73 -17.18
C ARG A 344 -1.23 -22.28 -16.88
N ASP A 345 -1.08 -21.37 -15.94
CA ASP A 345 0.22 -21.00 -15.39
C ASP A 345 0.74 -22.04 -14.39
N GLU A 346 1.84 -21.73 -13.71
CA GLU A 346 2.47 -22.62 -12.72
C GLU A 346 1.57 -22.91 -11.50
N ASP A 347 0.65 -21.99 -11.19
CA ASP A 347 -0.35 -22.13 -10.12
C ASP A 347 -1.66 -22.77 -10.62
N GLY A 348 -1.70 -23.15 -11.89
CA GLY A 348 -2.87 -23.75 -12.51
C GLY A 348 -3.99 -22.76 -12.86
N ALA A 349 -3.76 -21.46 -12.69
CA ALA A 349 -4.71 -20.41 -13.01
C ALA A 349 -4.73 -20.15 -14.53
N THR A 350 -5.89 -19.75 -15.03
CA THR A 350 -6.10 -19.38 -16.44
C THR A 350 -6.25 -17.88 -16.59
N ALA A 351 -6.17 -17.36 -17.81
CA ALA A 351 -6.46 -15.94 -18.08
C ALA A 351 -7.85 -15.50 -17.58
N LEU A 352 -8.81 -16.42 -17.48
CA LEU A 352 -10.15 -16.15 -16.96
C LEU A 352 -10.15 -15.93 -15.43
N HIS A 353 -9.27 -16.60 -14.69
CA HIS A 353 -9.08 -16.37 -13.24
C HIS A 353 -8.57 -14.95 -13.00
N GLU A 354 -7.55 -14.52 -13.73
CA GLU A 354 -6.98 -13.18 -13.65
C GLU A 354 -8.00 -12.09 -14.04
N ALA A 355 -8.75 -12.32 -15.11
CA ALA A 355 -9.82 -11.41 -15.54
C ALA A 355 -10.92 -11.31 -14.47
N ALA A 356 -11.26 -12.43 -13.82
CA ALA A 356 -12.24 -12.50 -12.75
C ALA A 356 -11.79 -11.76 -11.48
N TRP A 357 -10.53 -11.94 -11.05
CA TRP A 357 -9.94 -11.21 -9.91
C TRP A 357 -9.92 -9.70 -10.13
N THR A 358 -9.53 -9.29 -11.33
CA THR A 358 -9.42 -7.87 -11.67
C THR A 358 -10.76 -7.20 -11.95
N GLY A 359 -11.81 -7.99 -12.20
CA GLY A 359 -13.14 -7.50 -12.57
C GLY A 359 -13.22 -7.00 -14.01
N ASP A 360 -12.33 -7.44 -14.90
CA ASP A 360 -12.29 -7.01 -16.31
C ASP A 360 -13.41 -7.69 -17.12
N LEU A 361 -14.62 -7.13 -17.03
CA LEU A 361 -15.83 -7.67 -17.68
C LEU A 361 -15.66 -7.86 -19.20
N VAL A 362 -14.89 -6.98 -19.84
CA VAL A 362 -14.62 -7.05 -21.28
C VAL A 362 -13.71 -8.24 -21.58
N LEU A 363 -12.63 -8.42 -20.83
CA LEU A 363 -11.74 -9.56 -20.99
C LEU A 363 -12.44 -10.87 -20.65
N ILE A 364 -13.24 -10.92 -19.58
CA ILE A 364 -14.07 -12.08 -19.24
C ILE A 364 -14.96 -12.46 -20.41
N GLY A 365 -15.71 -11.50 -20.98
CA GLY A 365 -16.57 -11.75 -22.14
C GLY A 365 -15.80 -12.30 -23.34
N ARG A 366 -14.67 -11.67 -23.69
CA ARG A 366 -13.83 -12.10 -24.82
C ARG A 366 -13.22 -13.49 -24.63
N LEU A 367 -12.80 -13.83 -23.41
CA LEU A 367 -12.26 -15.15 -23.10
C LEU A 367 -13.35 -16.22 -23.23
N LEU A 368 -14.55 -15.96 -22.69
CA LEU A 368 -15.69 -16.87 -22.78
C LEU A 368 -16.14 -17.06 -24.24
N ASP A 369 -16.22 -15.99 -25.02
CA ASP A 369 -16.55 -16.05 -26.45
C ASP A 369 -15.49 -16.82 -27.26
N ALA A 370 -14.23 -16.83 -26.78
CA ALA A 370 -13.14 -17.62 -27.35
C ALA A 370 -13.10 -19.07 -26.86
N GLY A 371 -14.05 -19.51 -26.02
CA GLY A 371 -14.15 -20.88 -25.52
C GLY A 371 -13.40 -21.17 -24.22
N ALA A 372 -13.12 -20.13 -23.42
CA ALA A 372 -12.61 -20.33 -22.06
C ALA A 372 -13.57 -21.18 -21.23
N ASP A 373 -13.04 -22.19 -20.53
CA ASP A 373 -13.78 -23.06 -19.62
C ASP A 373 -13.82 -22.40 -18.22
N PRO A 374 -14.99 -21.93 -17.75
CA PRO A 374 -15.14 -21.29 -16.45
C PRO A 374 -15.15 -22.28 -15.28
N THR A 375 -15.01 -23.59 -15.53
CA THR A 375 -15.01 -24.63 -14.49
C THR A 375 -13.61 -25.11 -14.10
N ILE A 376 -12.56 -24.68 -14.83
CA ILE A 376 -11.17 -25.00 -14.47
C ILE A 376 -10.87 -24.43 -13.10
N THR A 377 -10.22 -25.23 -12.27
CA THR A 377 -9.76 -24.82 -10.95
C THR A 377 -8.26 -24.57 -10.93
N ASP A 378 -7.84 -23.57 -10.15
CA ASP A 378 -6.43 -23.35 -9.82
C ASP A 378 -5.90 -24.48 -8.90
N LEU A 379 -4.57 -24.66 -8.84
CA LEU A 379 -3.94 -25.70 -8.02
C LEU A 379 -3.76 -25.30 -6.55
N ARG A 380 -3.75 -24.00 -6.26
CA ARG A 380 -3.38 -23.45 -4.96
C ARG A 380 -4.54 -23.51 -3.97
N TYR A 381 -5.76 -23.24 -4.43
CA TYR A 381 -6.98 -23.19 -3.64
C TYR A 381 -8.06 -24.13 -4.16
N GLY A 382 -7.89 -24.68 -5.37
CA GLY A 382 -8.93 -25.48 -6.00
C GLY A 382 -10.12 -24.62 -6.40
N SER A 383 -9.93 -23.33 -6.66
CA SER A 383 -10.99 -22.37 -6.93
C SER A 383 -11.14 -22.10 -8.42
N THR A 384 -12.37 -21.87 -8.84
CA THR A 384 -12.77 -21.48 -10.20
C THR A 384 -12.61 -19.96 -10.40
N PRO A 385 -12.67 -19.45 -11.65
CA PRO A 385 -12.72 -18.02 -11.91
C PRO A 385 -13.89 -17.32 -11.19
N LEU A 386 -15.05 -17.98 -11.08
CA LEU A 386 -16.20 -17.42 -10.34
C LEU A 386 -15.84 -17.20 -8.86
N GLU A 387 -15.24 -18.20 -8.22
CA GLU A 387 -14.84 -18.11 -6.82
C GLU A 387 -13.74 -17.06 -6.60
N TRP A 388 -12.83 -16.87 -7.57
CA TRP A 388 -11.87 -15.75 -7.56
C TRP A 388 -12.57 -14.39 -7.63
N ALA A 389 -13.57 -14.21 -8.51
CA ALA A 389 -14.36 -12.98 -8.58
C ALA A 389 -15.13 -12.72 -7.28
N GLU A 390 -15.72 -13.76 -6.67
CA GLU A 390 -16.45 -13.64 -5.40
C GLU A 390 -15.50 -13.29 -4.24
N HIS A 391 -14.34 -13.95 -4.17
CA HIS A 391 -13.32 -13.63 -3.17
C HIS A 391 -12.78 -12.21 -3.32
N ALA A 392 -12.59 -11.73 -4.55
CA ALA A 392 -12.14 -10.38 -4.86
C ALA A 392 -13.25 -9.32 -4.75
N TYR A 393 -14.48 -9.70 -4.41
CA TYR A 393 -15.66 -8.85 -4.38
C TYR A 393 -15.97 -8.14 -5.72
N GLN A 394 -15.65 -8.80 -6.84
CA GLN A 394 -15.97 -8.34 -8.20
C GLN A 394 -17.39 -8.79 -8.58
N LEU A 395 -18.39 -8.16 -7.98
CA LEU A 395 -19.80 -8.60 -8.07
C LEU A 395 -20.30 -8.78 -9.51
N ALA A 396 -20.02 -7.81 -10.40
CA ALA A 396 -20.43 -7.88 -11.79
C ALA A 396 -19.70 -9.00 -12.56
N ALA A 397 -18.43 -9.28 -12.24
CA ALA A 397 -17.69 -10.38 -12.84
C ALA A 397 -18.25 -11.73 -12.36
N ALA A 398 -18.54 -11.85 -11.07
CA ALA A 398 -19.17 -13.04 -10.50
C ALA A 398 -20.56 -13.30 -11.10
N GLU A 399 -21.37 -12.26 -11.29
CA GLU A 399 -22.67 -12.37 -11.98
C GLU A 399 -22.51 -12.84 -13.44
N LEU A 400 -21.58 -12.25 -14.18
CA LEU A 400 -21.29 -12.62 -15.57
C LEU A 400 -20.86 -14.11 -15.67
N LEU A 401 -20.02 -14.56 -14.74
CA LEU A 401 -19.53 -15.95 -14.70
C LEU A 401 -20.63 -16.93 -14.26
N ARG A 402 -21.47 -16.59 -13.27
CA ARG A 402 -22.65 -17.41 -12.87
C ARG A 402 -23.62 -17.64 -14.01
N GLY A 403 -23.86 -16.63 -14.84
CA GLY A 403 -24.76 -16.77 -16.00
C GLY A 403 -24.28 -17.76 -17.06
N ARG A 404 -23.00 -18.18 -17.01
CA ARG A 404 -22.34 -19.00 -18.05
C ARG A 404 -21.96 -20.39 -17.56
N THR A 405 -21.94 -20.65 -16.25
CA THR A 405 -21.72 -21.98 -15.66
C THR A 405 -23.01 -22.79 -15.47
N GLY A 406 -24.19 -22.15 -15.60
CA GLY A 406 -25.51 -22.80 -15.46
C GLY A 406 -26.26 -23.07 -16.78
N SER A 407 -25.62 -22.85 -17.94
CA SER A 407 -26.15 -23.15 -19.28
C SER A 407 -25.40 -24.32 -19.88
#